data_AF-A0A0L0V6Z6-F1
#
_entry.id   AF-A0A0L0V6Z6-F1
#
_cell.length_a   1.000
_cell.length_b   1.000
_cell.length_c   1.000
_cell.angle_alpha   90.00
_cell.angle_beta   90.00
_cell.angle_gamma   90.00
#
_symmetry.space_group_name_H-M   'P 1'
#
loop_
_entity.id
_entity.type
_entity.pdbx_description
1 polymer ?
#
loop_
_entity_poly.entity_id
_entity_poly.type
_entity_poly.pdbx_seq_one_letter_code
_entity_poly.pdbx_strand_id
1 'polypeptide(L)'
;MFHTLSRLKSTLTEGPLTVIQLDKQSLLNSQQAQTTARNYIDQLLNQHTKFKETLQPFTKFNFSTSGGKGGQNVNKVNTKATLRLELDRLKSIVPAYWISNLSNSHLYAPQTGQLVIHSSLTRSQSCNVDDCWSKLLQNFHAASQVGLMGQTSVEQAQKVNRLKSMEKSRTKKIKSIRKDIKSNRSKPVF
;
A
#
# COMPACT_ATOMS: atom_id res chain seq x y z
N MET A 1 -7.58 52.44 -25.07
CA MET A 1 -6.42 51.56 -24.89
C MET A 1 -6.67 50.67 -23.69
N PHE A 2 -6.38 49.38 -23.84
CA PHE A 2 -6.89 48.26 -23.07
C PHE A 2 -6.40 48.24 -21.61
N HIS A 3 -7.33 48.20 -20.65
CA HIS A 3 -7.04 47.80 -19.27
C HIS A 3 -7.05 46.26 -19.18
N THR A 4 -5.89 45.67 -18.91
CA THR A 4 -5.72 44.22 -18.82
C THR A 4 -6.21 43.67 -17.49
N LEU A 5 -7.27 42.86 -17.56
CA LEU A 5 -7.70 41.96 -16.49
C LEU A 5 -6.56 40.97 -16.16
N SER A 6 -5.99 41.07 -14.96
CA SER A 6 -5.04 40.10 -14.43
C SER A 6 -5.79 38.78 -14.16
N ARG A 7 -5.65 37.87 -15.12
CA ARG A 7 -6.22 36.52 -15.11
C ARG A 7 -5.56 35.69 -14.00
N LEU A 8 -6.35 35.34 -12.99
CA LEU A 8 -6.06 34.28 -12.03
C LEU A 8 -5.59 33.01 -12.77
N LYS A 9 -4.29 32.72 -12.72
CA LYS A 9 -3.76 31.41 -13.11
C LYS A 9 -3.87 30.48 -11.91
N SER A 10 -5.06 29.92 -11.73
CA SER A 10 -5.24 28.63 -11.08
C SER A 10 -4.67 27.56 -12.01
N THR A 11 -3.40 27.24 -11.86
CA THR A 11 -2.81 26.04 -12.47
C THR A 11 -2.80 24.94 -11.42
N LEU A 12 -3.95 24.27 -11.29
CA LEU A 12 -3.99 22.86 -10.88
C LEU A 12 -3.31 22.06 -12.00
N THR A 13 -1.98 22.02 -11.98
CA THR A 13 -1.20 21.04 -12.73
C THR A 13 -1.10 19.80 -11.86
N GLU A 14 -2.16 19.00 -11.85
CA GLU A 14 -2.11 17.61 -11.40
C GLU A 14 -1.29 16.83 -12.45
N GLY A 15 0.04 16.90 -12.33
CA GLY A 15 0.91 15.90 -12.96
C GLY A 15 0.61 14.51 -12.38
N PRO A 16 0.95 13.42 -13.08
CA PRO A 16 0.81 12.09 -12.50
C PRO A 16 1.68 12.04 -11.24
N LEU A 17 1.05 12.00 -10.06
CA LEU A 17 1.73 11.89 -8.78
C LEU A 17 2.74 10.75 -8.85
N THR A 18 4.00 11.07 -8.59
CA THR A 18 5.06 10.04 -8.53
C THR A 18 4.72 9.05 -7.42
N VAL A 19 5.00 7.75 -7.62
CA VAL A 19 4.59 6.66 -6.70
C VAL A 19 5.03 6.90 -5.26
N ILE A 20 6.13 7.63 -5.07
CA ILE A 20 6.70 8.04 -3.77
C ILE A 20 5.72 8.93 -2.97
N GLN A 21 4.89 9.72 -3.67
CA GLN A 21 3.93 10.66 -3.11
C GLN A 21 2.52 10.07 -2.95
N LEU A 22 2.28 8.82 -3.34
CA LEU A 22 0.97 8.20 -3.17
C LEU A 22 0.64 8.06 -1.68
N ASP A 23 -0.37 8.81 -1.27
CA ASP A 23 -0.95 8.81 0.06
C ASP A 23 -2.10 7.80 0.16
N LYS A 24 -2.54 7.53 1.40
CA LYS A 24 -3.61 6.57 1.65
C LYS A 24 -4.94 6.98 0.98
N GLN A 25 -5.22 8.27 0.84
CA GLN A 25 -6.50 8.74 0.31
C GLN A 25 -6.54 8.65 -1.22
N SER A 26 -5.46 8.99 -1.93
CA SER A 26 -5.40 8.80 -3.38
C SER A 26 -5.55 7.32 -3.79
N LEU A 27 -4.97 6.40 -3.02
CA LEU A 27 -5.13 4.95 -3.25
C LEU A 27 -6.57 4.48 -3.11
N LEU A 28 -7.37 5.09 -2.24
CA LEU A 28 -8.79 4.73 -2.05
C LEU A 28 -9.66 5.24 -3.21
N ASN A 29 -9.27 6.35 -3.85
CA ASN A 29 -10.12 7.07 -4.79
C ASN A 29 -9.94 6.64 -6.26
N SER A 30 -8.81 6.03 -6.63
CA SER A 30 -8.51 5.71 -8.04
C SER A 30 -8.01 4.28 -8.25
N GLN A 31 -8.69 3.53 -9.13
CA GLN A 31 -8.25 2.21 -9.57
C GLN A 31 -6.92 2.25 -10.33
N GLN A 32 -6.66 3.32 -11.09
CA GLN A 32 -5.40 3.50 -11.80
C GLN A 32 -4.23 3.67 -10.83
N ALA A 33 -4.42 4.46 -9.76
CA ALA A 33 -3.40 4.63 -8.71
C ALA A 33 -3.05 3.30 -8.04
N GLN A 34 -4.06 2.45 -7.79
CA GLN A 34 -3.85 1.11 -7.21
C GLN A 34 -3.12 0.16 -8.15
N THR A 35 -3.41 0.16 -9.45
CA THR A 35 -2.70 -0.67 -10.43
C THR A 35 -1.25 -0.24 -10.56
N THR A 36 -0.99 1.07 -10.64
CA THR A 36 0.37 1.62 -10.68
C THR A 36 1.15 1.26 -9.41
N ALA A 37 0.54 1.40 -8.24
CA ALA A 37 1.14 1.02 -6.97
C ALA A 37 1.48 -0.48 -6.93
N ARG A 38 0.56 -1.35 -7.38
CA ARG A 38 0.81 -2.81 -7.49
C ARG A 38 1.99 -3.14 -8.38
N ASN A 39 2.00 -2.64 -9.60
CA ASN A 39 3.09 -2.91 -10.54
C ASN A 39 4.45 -2.45 -9.97
N TYR A 40 4.47 -1.32 -9.26
CA TYR A 40 5.66 -0.83 -8.60
C TYR A 40 6.11 -1.72 -7.44
N ILE A 41 5.17 -2.16 -6.60
CA ILE A 41 5.43 -3.14 -5.51
C ILE A 41 6.01 -4.42 -6.10
N ASP A 42 5.37 -4.99 -7.11
CA ASP A 42 5.79 -6.23 -7.74
C ASP A 42 7.18 -6.07 -8.36
N GLN A 43 7.45 -4.94 -9.02
CA GLN A 43 8.78 -4.64 -9.58
C GLN A 43 9.86 -4.52 -8.48
N LEU A 44 9.56 -3.85 -7.37
CA LEU A 44 10.50 -3.71 -6.24
C LEU A 44 10.76 -5.04 -5.55
N LEU A 45 9.70 -5.83 -5.32
CA LEU A 45 9.80 -7.12 -4.64
C LEU A 45 10.50 -8.14 -5.52
N ASN A 46 10.24 -8.19 -6.83
CA ASN A 46 10.95 -9.08 -7.75
C ASN A 46 12.48 -8.85 -7.75
N GLN A 47 12.93 -7.66 -7.33
CA GLN A 47 14.34 -7.33 -7.16
C GLN A 47 14.79 -7.47 -5.69
N HIS A 48 14.43 -8.58 -5.03
CA HIS A 48 14.73 -8.85 -3.61
C HIS A 48 16.19 -8.57 -3.20
N THR A 49 17.17 -8.86 -4.07
CA THR A 49 18.60 -8.61 -3.80
C THR A 49 18.92 -7.12 -3.71
N LYS A 50 18.53 -6.35 -4.73
CA LYS A 50 18.72 -4.89 -4.76
C LYS A 50 17.96 -4.19 -3.64
N PHE A 51 16.77 -4.69 -3.30
CA PHE A 51 15.99 -4.12 -2.20
C PHE A 51 16.68 -4.32 -0.84
N LYS A 52 17.24 -5.52 -0.58
CA LYS A 52 18.04 -5.79 0.62
C LYS A 52 19.25 -4.85 0.70
N GLU A 53 20.00 -4.69 -0.38
CA GLU A 53 21.15 -3.78 -0.46
C GLU A 53 20.76 -2.31 -0.20
N THR A 54 19.61 -1.88 -0.71
CA THR A 54 19.09 -0.53 -0.52
C THR A 54 18.71 -0.27 0.95
N LEU A 55 18.18 -1.27 1.65
CA LEU A 55 17.80 -1.15 3.06
C LEU A 55 18.99 -1.29 4.02
N GLN A 56 20.03 -2.04 3.62
CA GLN A 56 21.21 -2.30 4.44
C GLN A 56 21.78 -1.06 5.16
N PRO A 57 21.99 0.10 4.51
CA PRO A 57 22.52 1.29 5.19
C PRO A 57 21.60 1.90 6.25
N PHE A 58 20.30 1.61 6.21
CA PHE A 58 19.30 2.10 7.17
C PHE A 58 19.01 1.09 8.29
N THR A 59 19.61 -0.09 8.22
CA THR A 59 19.44 -1.16 9.19
C THR A 59 20.59 -1.25 10.16
N LYS A 60 20.28 -1.54 11.43
CA LYS A 60 21.25 -1.82 12.49
C LYS A 60 20.97 -3.18 13.09
N PHE A 61 21.99 -4.03 13.19
CA PHE A 61 21.90 -5.31 13.87
C PHE A 61 22.46 -5.20 15.29
N ASN A 62 21.74 -5.78 16.24
CA ASN A 62 22.21 -5.98 17.60
C ASN A 62 22.11 -7.47 17.95
N PHE A 63 23.13 -7.99 18.62
CA PHE A 63 23.18 -9.40 19.00
C PHE A 63 23.10 -9.53 20.51
N SER A 64 22.34 -10.52 20.96
CA SER A 64 22.11 -10.78 22.39
C SER A 64 22.04 -12.27 22.65
N THR A 65 22.15 -12.66 23.91
CA THR A 65 21.90 -14.03 24.34
C THR A 65 20.41 -14.36 24.21
N SER A 66 20.08 -15.60 23.87
CA SER A 66 18.69 -16.05 23.78
C SER A 66 18.19 -16.45 25.17
N GLY A 67 17.05 -15.89 25.59
CA GLY A 67 16.43 -16.19 26.89
C GLY A 67 15.68 -17.51 26.82
N GLY A 68 16.30 -18.60 27.26
CA GLY A 68 15.68 -19.93 27.35
C GLY A 68 16.33 -20.77 28.44
N LYS A 69 15.58 -21.73 29.00
CA LYS A 69 16.05 -22.65 30.05
C LYS A 69 17.06 -23.64 29.42
N GLY A 70 18.36 -23.32 29.47
CA GLY A 70 19.39 -24.17 28.87
C GLY A 70 20.79 -23.82 29.37
N GLY A 71 21.64 -24.84 29.54
CA GLY A 71 22.94 -24.77 30.22
C GLY A 71 23.99 -23.83 29.63
N GLN A 72 25.25 -23.97 30.08
CA GLN A 72 26.35 -23.00 29.91
C GLN A 72 26.48 -22.36 28.52
N ASN A 73 26.20 -23.09 27.43
CA ASN A 73 26.34 -22.58 26.07
C ASN A 73 25.30 -21.52 25.68
N VAL A 74 24.09 -21.54 26.25
CA VAL A 74 23.02 -20.57 25.94
C VAL A 74 23.31 -19.19 26.53
N ASN A 75 23.93 -19.17 27.71
CA ASN A 75 24.30 -17.95 28.42
C ASN A 75 25.58 -17.29 27.88
N LYS A 76 26.34 -17.96 27.00
CA LYS A 76 27.65 -17.48 26.53
C LYS A 76 27.65 -16.96 25.09
N VAL A 77 26.75 -17.43 24.23
CA VAL A 77 26.77 -17.09 22.80
C VAL A 77 25.63 -16.15 22.43
N ASN A 78 25.98 -14.99 21.86
CA ASN A 78 25.06 -13.97 21.37
C ASN A 78 24.38 -14.41 20.06
N THR A 79 23.52 -15.43 20.17
CA THR A 79 22.85 -16.05 19.02
C THR A 79 21.60 -15.30 18.57
N LYS A 80 20.93 -14.56 19.45
CA LYS A 80 19.70 -13.82 19.12
C LYS A 80 20.06 -12.58 18.32
N ALA A 81 19.53 -12.48 17.10
CA ALA A 81 19.67 -11.31 16.23
C ALA A 81 18.46 -10.38 16.42
N THR A 82 18.73 -9.08 16.58
CA THR A 82 17.72 -8.02 16.59
C THR A 82 18.05 -7.03 15.49
N LEU A 83 17.14 -6.89 14.54
CA LEU A 83 17.19 -5.94 13.44
C LEU A 83 16.39 -4.69 13.83
N ARG A 84 17.01 -3.52 13.70
CA ARG A 84 16.37 -2.22 13.86
C ARG A 84 16.45 -1.44 12.56
N LEU A 85 15.31 -0.91 12.12
CA LEU A 85 15.20 -0.12 10.89
C LEU A 85 14.59 1.25 11.21
N GLU A 86 15.28 2.33 10.83
CA GLU A 86 14.80 3.70 11.02
C GLU A 86 13.80 4.08 9.90
N LEU A 87 12.51 4.23 10.25
CA LEU A 87 11.45 4.50 9.26
C LEU A 87 11.53 5.92 8.68
N ASP A 88 12.01 6.89 9.46
CA ASP A 88 12.10 8.29 9.01
C ASP A 88 13.04 8.48 7.82
N ARG A 89 14.17 7.75 7.80
CA ARG A 89 15.12 7.79 6.69
C ARG A 89 14.58 7.11 5.43
N LEU A 90 13.63 6.19 5.60
CA LEU A 90 13.06 5.40 4.52
C LEU A 90 12.01 6.18 3.70
N LYS A 91 11.52 7.32 4.22
CA LYS A 91 10.56 8.22 3.55
C LYS A 91 10.97 8.67 2.17
N SER A 92 12.27 8.76 1.89
CA SER A 92 12.79 9.18 0.59
C SER A 92 12.84 8.06 -0.45
N ILE A 93 12.77 6.80 -0.03
CA ILE A 93 12.99 5.62 -0.88
C ILE A 93 11.69 4.85 -1.09
N VAL A 94 10.85 4.81 -0.06
CA VAL A 94 9.63 4.00 -0.02
C VAL A 94 8.39 4.90 -0.04
N PRO A 95 7.31 4.50 -0.73
CA PRO A 95 6.07 5.25 -0.76
C PRO A 95 5.51 5.59 0.63
N ALA A 96 4.95 6.79 0.78
CA ALA A 96 4.41 7.28 2.04
C ALA A 96 3.36 6.35 2.66
N TYR A 97 2.52 5.71 1.84
CA TYR A 97 1.51 4.78 2.33
C TYR A 97 2.10 3.53 3.02
N TRP A 98 3.23 2.98 2.54
CA TRP A 98 3.88 1.84 3.20
C TRP A 98 4.37 2.23 4.59
N ILE A 99 4.93 3.43 4.72
CA ILE A 99 5.47 3.92 5.99
C ILE A 99 4.35 4.10 7.00
N SER A 100 3.21 4.65 6.56
CA SER A 100 2.02 4.75 7.40
C SER A 100 1.48 3.38 7.84
N ASN A 101 1.59 2.36 6.99
CA ASN A 101 1.16 1.01 7.33
C ASN A 101 2.16 0.32 8.28
N LEU A 102 3.46 0.52 8.06
CA LEU A 102 4.52 -0.01 8.93
C LEU A 102 4.49 0.62 10.32
N SER A 103 4.20 1.93 10.43
CA SER A 103 4.05 2.60 11.73
C SER A 103 2.83 2.11 12.52
N ASN A 104 1.83 1.54 11.85
CA ASN A 104 0.67 0.92 12.50
C ASN A 104 0.91 -0.55 12.88
N SER A 105 2.06 -1.12 12.51
CA SER A 105 2.37 -2.52 12.82
C SER A 105 2.82 -2.69 14.27
N HIS A 106 2.59 -3.87 14.85
CA HIS A 106 3.08 -4.21 16.20
C HIS A 106 4.61 -4.16 16.33
N LEU A 107 5.32 -4.28 15.21
CA LEU A 107 6.78 -4.27 15.17
C LEU A 107 7.36 -2.85 15.31
N TYR A 108 6.51 -1.82 15.20
CA TYR A 108 6.94 -0.44 15.33
C TYR A 108 7.11 -0.07 16.80
N ALA A 109 8.30 0.42 17.13
CA ALA A 109 8.61 0.98 18.43
C ALA A 109 8.40 2.51 18.37
N PRO A 110 7.28 3.03 18.91
CA PRO A 110 6.93 4.45 18.80
C PRO A 110 7.92 5.36 19.53
N GLN A 111 8.56 4.88 20.60
CA GLN A 111 9.53 5.66 21.37
C GLN A 111 10.81 5.97 20.58
N THR A 112 11.26 5.04 19.74
CA THR A 112 12.50 5.18 18.98
C THR A 112 12.27 5.50 17.50
N GLY A 113 11.03 5.48 17.02
CA GLY A 113 10.72 5.65 15.59
C GLY A 113 11.28 4.54 14.71
N GLN A 114 11.46 3.34 15.26
CA GLN A 114 12.16 2.23 14.60
C GLN A 114 11.28 0.99 14.49
N LEU A 115 11.39 0.27 13.38
CA LEU A 115 10.84 -1.07 13.25
C LEU A 115 11.84 -2.06 13.87
N VAL A 116 11.37 -2.91 14.79
CA VAL A 116 12.22 -3.86 15.51
C VAL A 116 11.77 -5.28 15.22
N ILE A 117 12.68 -6.10 14.69
CA ILE A 117 12.45 -7.51 14.37
C ILE A 117 13.51 -8.34 15.08
N HIS A 118 13.12 -9.48 15.64
CA HIS A 118 14.05 -10.37 16.31
C HIS A 118 13.91 -11.82 15.83
N SER A 119 15.02 -12.54 15.87
CA SER A 119 15.06 -13.98 15.64
C SER A 119 16.03 -14.68 16.59
N SER A 120 15.57 -15.79 17.14
CA SER A 120 16.34 -16.72 17.97
C SER A 120 15.95 -18.17 17.65
N LEU A 121 15.59 -18.45 16.40
CA LEU A 121 15.09 -19.77 15.98
C LEU A 121 16.19 -20.82 16.02
N THR A 122 17.41 -20.44 15.62
CA THR A 122 18.53 -21.37 15.47
C THR A 122 19.68 -21.03 16.41
N ARG A 123 20.62 -21.97 16.56
CA ARG A 123 21.87 -21.78 17.30
C ARG A 123 22.91 -20.97 16.51
N SER A 124 22.67 -20.72 15.22
CA SER A 124 23.60 -19.98 14.36
C SER A 124 23.18 -18.51 14.26
N GLN A 125 24.12 -17.60 14.54
CA GLN A 125 23.90 -16.16 14.42
C GLN A 125 23.59 -15.74 12.98
N SER A 126 24.28 -16.30 11.98
CA SER A 126 24.04 -15.96 10.57
C SER A 126 22.64 -16.36 10.10
N CYS A 127 22.20 -17.56 10.46
CA CYS A 127 20.86 -18.03 10.11
C CYS A 127 19.77 -17.17 10.76
N ASN A 128 19.98 -16.72 12.00
CA ASN A 128 19.04 -15.80 12.65
C ASN A 128 19.04 -14.39 12.01
N VAL A 129 20.16 -13.94 11.42
CA VAL A 129 20.21 -12.69 10.63
C VAL A 129 19.38 -12.82 9.34
N ASP A 130 19.53 -13.93 8.62
CA ASP A 130 18.78 -14.17 7.38
C ASP A 130 17.27 -14.33 7.65
N ASP A 131 16.90 -14.95 8.77
CA ASP A 131 15.51 -15.03 9.21
C ASP A 131 14.94 -13.64 9.56
N CYS A 132 15.71 -12.77 10.23
CA CYS A 132 15.31 -11.39 10.46
C CYS A 132 15.05 -10.62 9.15
N TRP A 133 15.91 -10.80 8.14
CA TRP A 133 15.71 -10.22 6.81
C TRP A 133 14.46 -10.76 6.12
N SER A 134 14.23 -12.08 6.19
CA SER A 134 13.06 -12.72 5.59
C SER A 134 11.76 -12.20 6.23
N LYS A 135 11.72 -12.09 7.56
CA LYS A 135 10.61 -11.48 8.30
C LYS A 135 10.42 -10.01 7.93
N LEU A 136 11.50 -9.25 7.77
CA LEU A 136 11.42 -7.86 7.33
C LEU A 136 10.71 -7.77 5.97
N LEU A 137 11.17 -8.53 4.97
CA LEU A 137 10.59 -8.56 3.64
C LEU A 137 9.12 -8.96 3.65
N GLN A 138 8.75 -9.98 4.44
CA GLN A 138 7.36 -10.39 4.58
C GLN A 138 6.48 -9.28 5.17
N ASN A 139 6.99 -8.52 6.14
CA ASN A 139 6.27 -7.38 6.70
C ASN A 139 6.14 -6.23 5.70
N PHE A 140 7.16 -5.96 4.89
CA PHE A 140 7.04 -5.01 3.77
C PHE A 140 5.99 -5.45 2.76
N HIS A 141 5.94 -6.74 2.43
CA HIS A 141 4.94 -7.30 1.53
C HIS A 141 3.52 -7.19 2.13
N ALA A 142 3.35 -7.46 3.42
CA ALA A 142 2.06 -7.29 4.08
C ALA A 142 1.65 -5.80 4.11
N ALA A 143 2.57 -4.91 4.49
CA ALA A 143 2.32 -3.47 4.55
C ALA A 143 2.03 -2.85 3.18
N SER A 144 2.61 -3.37 2.10
CA SER A 144 2.33 -2.91 0.75
C SER A 144 0.93 -3.29 0.28
N GLN A 145 0.42 -4.45 0.70
CA GLN A 145 -0.93 -4.91 0.41
C GLN A 145 -2.01 -4.17 1.20
N VAL A 146 -1.71 -3.76 2.43
CA VAL A 146 -2.65 -3.01 3.28
C VAL A 146 -2.96 -1.65 2.63
N GLY A 147 -4.24 -1.38 2.36
CA GLY A 147 -4.69 -0.14 1.71
C GLY A 147 -4.85 -0.21 0.19
N LEU A 148 -4.31 -1.25 -0.45
CA LEU A 148 -4.77 -1.62 -1.79
C LEU A 148 -6.10 -2.35 -1.62
N MET A 149 -7.18 -1.83 -2.20
CA MET A 149 -8.45 -2.57 -2.21
C MET A 149 -8.18 -3.93 -2.87
N GLY A 150 -8.56 -5.04 -2.23
CA GLY A 150 -8.37 -6.37 -2.79
C GLY A 150 -8.85 -6.39 -4.24
N GLN A 151 -8.10 -7.03 -5.14
CA GLN A 151 -8.54 -7.13 -6.52
C GLN A 151 -9.95 -7.72 -6.50
N THR A 152 -10.91 -7.01 -7.10
CA THR A 152 -12.26 -7.56 -7.25
C THR A 152 -12.09 -8.87 -8.00
N SER A 153 -12.43 -10.00 -7.37
CA SER A 153 -12.36 -11.31 -8.06
C SER A 153 -13.05 -11.19 -9.43
N VAL A 154 -12.50 -11.84 -10.45
CA VAL A 154 -13.04 -11.79 -11.83
C VAL A 154 -14.54 -12.09 -11.81
N GLU A 155 -14.97 -13.04 -10.99
CA GLU A 155 -16.37 -13.39 -10.79
C GLU A 155 -17.20 -12.25 -10.18
N GLN A 156 -16.67 -11.59 -9.15
CA GLN A 156 -17.32 -10.45 -8.50
C GLN A 156 -17.41 -9.24 -9.45
N ALA A 157 -16.38 -9.02 -10.28
CA ALA A 157 -16.40 -7.98 -11.31
C ALA A 157 -17.46 -8.28 -12.39
N GLN A 158 -17.56 -9.52 -12.85
CA GLN A 158 -18.59 -9.97 -13.79
C GLN A 158 -20.00 -9.81 -13.20
N LYS A 159 -20.20 -10.18 -11.92
CA LYS A 159 -21.46 -10.01 -11.20
C LYS A 159 -21.88 -8.55 -11.14
N VAL A 160 -20.96 -7.64 -10.79
CA VAL A 160 -21.22 -6.19 -10.76
C VAL A 160 -21.58 -5.67 -12.15
N ASN A 161 -20.87 -6.09 -13.21
CA ASN A 161 -21.17 -5.70 -14.59
C ASN A 161 -22.55 -6.19 -15.06
N ARG A 162 -22.93 -7.41 -14.65
CA ARG A 162 -24.28 -7.96 -14.92
C ARG A 162 -25.36 -7.11 -14.26
N LEU A 163 -25.19 -6.78 -12.97
CA LEU A 163 -26.14 -5.95 -12.22
C LEU A 163 -26.28 -4.55 -12.83
N LYS A 164 -25.17 -3.89 -13.17
CA LYS A 164 -25.17 -2.59 -13.86
C LYS A 164 -25.90 -2.65 -15.21
N SER A 165 -25.70 -3.71 -15.98
CA SER A 165 -26.36 -3.90 -17.28
C SER A 165 -27.87 -4.12 -17.13
N MET A 166 -28.29 -4.88 -16.12
CA MET A 166 -29.70 -5.09 -15.78
C MET A 166 -30.36 -3.79 -15.34
N GLU A 167 -29.71 -3.00 -14.47
CA GLU A 167 -30.21 -1.71 -13.99
C GLU A 167 -30.34 -0.69 -15.12
N LYS A 168 -29.33 -0.60 -16.00
CA LYS A 168 -29.38 0.23 -17.20
C LYS A 168 -30.55 -0.15 -18.10
N SER A 169 -30.81 -1.44 -18.27
CA SER A 169 -31.93 -1.95 -19.08
C SER A 169 -33.29 -1.65 -18.45
N ARG A 170 -33.43 -1.81 -17.13
CA ARG A 170 -34.64 -1.41 -16.38
C ARG A 170 -34.90 0.08 -16.51
N THR A 171 -33.88 0.90 -16.31
CA THR A 171 -33.96 2.35 -16.45
C THR A 171 -34.38 2.76 -17.86
N LYS A 172 -33.84 2.11 -18.90
CA LYS A 172 -34.25 2.34 -20.29
C LYS A 172 -35.73 2.02 -20.52
N LYS A 173 -36.22 0.87 -20.02
CA LYS A 173 -37.65 0.48 -20.13
C LYS A 173 -38.58 1.48 -19.44
N ILE A 174 -38.22 1.91 -18.23
CA ILE A 174 -39.03 2.92 -17.51
C ILE A 174 -39.05 4.24 -18.28
N LYS A 175 -37.91 4.65 -18.84
CA LYS A 175 -37.83 5.86 -19.68
C LYS A 175 -38.65 5.73 -20.95
N SER A 176 -38.68 4.58 -21.62
CA SER A 176 -39.51 4.36 -22.80
C SER A 176 -41.00 4.44 -22.45
N ILE A 177 -41.44 3.73 -21.40
CA ILE A 177 -42.84 3.77 -20.93
C ILE A 177 -43.27 5.21 -20.62
N ARG A 178 -42.43 5.98 -19.91
CA ARG A 178 -42.72 7.40 -19.63
C ARG A 178 -42.80 8.26 -20.89
N LYS A 179 -41.94 8.00 -21.88
CA LYS A 179 -41.97 8.68 -23.18
C LYS A 179 -43.29 8.38 -23.90
N ASP A 180 -43.70 7.12 -23.94
CA ASP A 180 -44.92 6.67 -24.63
C ASP A 180 -46.16 7.27 -23.97
N ILE A 181 -46.22 7.25 -22.63
CA ILE A 181 -47.28 7.92 -21.86
C ILE A 181 -47.33 9.42 -22.18
N LYS A 182 -46.18 10.09 -22.31
CA LYS A 182 -46.13 11.53 -22.62
C LYS A 182 -46.57 11.84 -24.05
N SER A 183 -46.18 11.02 -25.04
CA SER A 183 -46.59 11.21 -26.43
C SER A 183 -48.07 10.94 -26.64
N ASN A 184 -48.66 10.04 -25.84
CA ASN A 184 -50.08 9.69 -25.96
C ASN A 184 -51.01 10.69 -25.25
N ARG A 185 -50.47 11.66 -24.49
CA ARG A 185 -51.24 12.80 -23.99
C ARG A 185 -51.43 13.77 -25.16
N SER A 186 -52.67 13.95 -25.62
CA SER A 186 -52.98 14.95 -26.66
C SER A 186 -52.38 16.32 -26.30
N LYS A 187 -51.87 17.04 -27.31
CA LYS A 187 -51.45 18.42 -27.12
C LYS A 187 -52.67 19.23 -26.67
N PRO A 188 -52.52 20.13 -25.69
CA PRO A 188 -53.61 21.00 -25.29
C PRO A 188 -54.10 21.78 -26.51
N VAL A 189 -55.38 21.67 -26.79
CA VAL A 189 -56.06 22.48 -27.81
C VAL A 189 -56.28 23.84 -27.15
N PHE A 190 -55.59 24.86 -27.63
CA PHE A 190 -55.81 26.27 -27.26
C PHE A 190 -56.80 26.90 -28.24
#